data_AF-A0A0D8XUG9-F1
#
_entry.id   AF-A0A0D8XUG9-F1
#
_cell.length_a   1.000
_cell.length_b   1.000
_cell.length_c   1.000
_cell.angle_alpha   90.00
_cell.angle_beta   90.00
_cell.angle_gamma   90.00
#
_symmetry.space_group_name_H-M   'P 1'
#
loop_
_entity.id
_entity.type
_entity.pdbx_description
1 polymer ?
#
loop_
_entity_poly.entity_id
_entity_poly.type
_entity_poly.pdbx_seq_one_letter_code
_entity_poly.pdbx_strand_id
1 'polypeptide(L)'
;MLACLANEFALDALQEIGITTCKAAIVVPVCTGMALSLCMGSWRKSRPHAKFVLWSRVDQKSCLKSIFHAGFEPLIVEPVREGDALVTDMETVSKMLQERSSEILCVLSTTSCFAPRSPDSIEAISNVCQLYHVPHLVNNAYGLQSEECVRRINASLLFYPLN
;
A
#
# COMPACT_ATOMS: atom_id res chain seq x y z
N MET A 1 -21.71 -17.86 5.93
CA MET A 1 -22.82 -16.90 6.15
C MET A 1 -22.35 -15.67 6.93
N LEU A 2 -21.89 -15.79 8.19
CA LEU A 2 -21.44 -14.63 8.98
C LEU A 2 -20.22 -13.88 8.39
N ALA A 3 -19.20 -14.60 7.93
CA ALA A 3 -18.01 -13.98 7.32
C ALA A 3 -18.34 -13.21 6.03
N CYS A 4 -19.26 -13.73 5.21
CA CYS A 4 -19.73 -13.05 4.01
C CYS A 4 -20.44 -11.74 4.39
N LEU A 5 -21.32 -11.77 5.39
CA LEU A 5 -22.01 -10.57 5.86
C LEU A 5 -21.04 -9.52 6.42
N ALA A 6 -20.02 -9.94 7.18
CA ALA A 6 -18.99 -9.05 7.69
C ALA A 6 -18.20 -8.37 6.55
N ASN A 7 -17.92 -9.08 5.47
CA ASN A 7 -17.25 -8.52 4.29
C ASN A 7 -18.13 -7.49 3.58
N GLU A 8 -19.42 -7.77 3.39
CA GLU A 8 -20.35 -6.84 2.77
C GLU A 8 -20.54 -5.57 3.62
N PHE A 9 -20.68 -5.70 4.95
CA PHE A 9 -20.75 -4.54 5.84
C PHE A 9 -19.46 -3.73 5.87
N ALA A 10 -18.30 -4.40 5.80
CA ALA A 10 -17.03 -3.69 5.69
C ALA A 10 -16.92 -2.93 4.36
N LEU A 11 -17.37 -3.53 3.25
CA LEU A 11 -17.39 -2.87 1.94
C LEU A 11 -18.30 -1.64 1.95
N ASP A 12 -19.53 -1.81 2.46
CA ASP A 12 -20.51 -0.72 2.58
C ASP A 12 -19.96 0.43 3.42
N ALA A 13 -19.37 0.14 4.59
CA ALA A 13 -18.75 1.16 5.45
C ALA A 13 -17.56 1.88 4.76
N LEU A 14 -16.74 1.18 3.97
CA LEU A 14 -15.65 1.80 3.21
C LEU A 14 -16.17 2.72 2.10
N GLN A 15 -17.28 2.36 1.46
CA GLN A 15 -17.92 3.19 0.44
C GLN A 15 -18.60 4.41 1.08
N GLU A 16 -19.30 4.22 2.19
CA GLU A 16 -19.98 5.28 2.96
C GLU A 16 -18.99 6.34 3.47
N ILE A 17 -17.81 5.93 3.97
CA ILE A 17 -16.80 6.87 4.46
C ILE A 17 -16.10 7.67 3.35
N GLY A 18 -16.25 7.27 2.09
CA GLY A 18 -15.77 8.02 0.93
C GLY A 18 -14.86 7.28 -0.04
N ILE A 19 -14.51 6.01 0.22
CA ILE A 19 -13.81 5.15 -0.75
C ILE A 19 -14.84 4.52 -1.70
N THR A 20 -15.59 5.38 -2.38
CA THR A 20 -16.75 5.03 -3.23
C THR A 20 -16.42 4.06 -4.36
N THR A 21 -15.16 4.01 -4.79
CA THR A 21 -14.67 3.11 -5.85
C THR A 21 -14.19 1.76 -5.34
N CYS A 22 -14.25 1.50 -4.02
CA CYS A 22 -13.90 0.21 -3.44
C CYS A 22 -14.84 -0.87 -3.98
N LYS A 23 -14.27 -1.94 -4.57
CA LYS A 23 -15.06 -3.01 -5.22
C LYS A 23 -15.31 -4.22 -4.32
N ALA A 24 -14.47 -4.43 -3.31
CA ALA A 24 -14.52 -5.59 -2.44
C ALA A 24 -13.78 -5.31 -1.13
N ALA A 25 -14.26 -5.92 -0.05
CA ALA A 25 -13.59 -5.92 1.24
C ALA A 25 -13.53 -7.34 1.80
N ILE A 26 -12.52 -7.61 2.62
CA ILE A 26 -12.44 -8.84 3.39
C ILE A 26 -11.99 -8.53 4.81
N VAL A 27 -12.77 -9.00 5.78
CA VAL A 27 -12.40 -8.95 7.20
C VAL A 27 -11.58 -10.20 7.51
N VAL A 28 -10.34 -9.99 7.95
CA VAL A 28 -9.43 -11.09 8.33
C VAL A 28 -9.16 -11.06 9.84
N PRO A 29 -9.11 -12.21 10.52
CA PRO A 29 -8.93 -12.29 11.97
C PRO A 29 -7.46 -12.15 12.37
N VAL A 30 -6.75 -11.16 11.82
CA VAL A 30 -5.34 -10.88 12.08
C VAL A 30 -5.09 -9.38 12.12
N CYS A 31 -4.00 -8.95 12.75
CA CYS A 31 -3.61 -7.54 12.76
C CYS A 31 -3.16 -7.05 11.38
N THR A 32 -3.12 -5.72 11.17
CA THR A 32 -2.79 -5.10 9.87
C THR A 32 -1.47 -5.60 9.29
N GLY A 33 -0.41 -5.75 10.10
CA GLY A 33 0.87 -6.28 9.61
C GLY A 33 0.75 -7.69 9.04
N MET A 34 -0.03 -8.57 9.66
CA MET A 34 -0.27 -9.92 9.13
C MET A 34 -1.18 -9.89 7.90
N ALA A 35 -2.14 -8.97 7.84
CA ALA A 35 -2.96 -8.75 6.64
C ALA A 35 -2.09 -8.29 5.45
N LEU A 36 -1.15 -7.37 5.67
CA LEU A 36 -0.17 -6.97 4.64
C LEU A 36 0.66 -8.16 4.15
N SER A 37 1.11 -9.02 5.08
CA SER A 37 1.81 -10.25 4.73
C SER A 37 0.96 -11.22 3.91
N LEU A 38 -0.34 -11.33 4.19
CA LEU A 38 -1.28 -12.14 3.42
C LEU A 38 -1.42 -11.59 1.99
N CYS A 39 -1.58 -10.28 1.84
CA CYS A 39 -1.63 -9.62 0.53
C CYS A 39 -0.37 -9.91 -0.29
N MET A 40 0.82 -9.72 0.30
CA MET A 40 2.10 -10.04 -0.37
C MET A 40 2.19 -11.51 -0.80
N GLY A 41 1.74 -12.43 0.06
CA GLY A 41 1.68 -13.86 -0.26
C GLY A 41 0.83 -14.18 -1.48
N SER A 42 -0.24 -13.43 -1.74
CA SER A 42 -1.15 -13.64 -2.87
C SER A 42 -0.49 -13.41 -4.24
N TRP A 43 0.47 -12.49 -4.33
CA TRP A 43 1.17 -12.16 -5.58
C TRP A 43 2.41 -13.01 -5.86
N ARG A 44 2.84 -13.87 -4.93
CA ARG A 44 4.09 -14.65 -5.07
C ARG A 44 4.10 -15.52 -6.33
N LYS A 45 2.97 -16.18 -6.65
CA LYS A 45 2.85 -17.03 -7.84
C LYS A 45 2.83 -16.22 -9.14
N SER A 46 2.19 -15.06 -9.14
CA SER A 46 2.14 -14.17 -10.31
C SER A 46 3.46 -13.46 -10.59
N ARG A 47 4.35 -13.36 -9.59
CA ARG A 47 5.65 -12.69 -9.69
C ARG A 47 6.77 -13.59 -9.12
N PRO A 48 7.07 -14.74 -9.75
CA PRO A 48 7.96 -15.75 -9.18
C PRO A 48 9.42 -15.29 -9.05
N HIS A 49 9.84 -14.27 -9.79
CA HIS A 49 11.18 -13.69 -9.73
C HIS A 49 11.30 -12.56 -8.71
N ALA A 50 10.19 -12.15 -8.09
CA ALA A 50 10.20 -11.08 -7.10
C ALA A 50 10.87 -11.54 -5.80
N LYS A 51 11.83 -10.74 -5.34
CA LYS A 51 12.57 -10.93 -4.09
C LYS A 51 12.34 -9.76 -3.13
N PHE A 52 11.98 -8.60 -3.68
CA PHE A 52 11.93 -7.35 -2.94
C PHE A 52 10.51 -6.80 -2.79
N VAL A 53 10.30 -6.06 -1.71
CA VAL A 53 9.17 -5.14 -1.57
C VAL A 53 9.75 -3.74 -1.50
N LEU A 54 9.41 -2.90 -2.48
CA LEU A 54 9.85 -1.50 -2.49
C LEU A 54 9.04 -0.77 -1.42
N TRP A 55 9.70 -0.30 -0.37
CA TRP A 55 9.03 0.18 0.82
C TRP A 55 9.40 1.63 1.09
N SER A 56 8.39 2.51 1.06
CA SER A 56 8.55 3.89 1.52
C SER A 56 8.73 3.89 3.03
N ARG A 57 9.94 4.22 3.51
CA ARG A 57 10.32 4.02 4.90
C ARG A 57 9.35 4.71 5.85
N VAL A 58 8.87 3.96 6.84
CA VAL A 58 8.16 4.47 8.01
C VAL A 58 8.62 3.71 9.25
N ASP A 59 8.97 4.41 10.32
CA ASP A 59 9.60 3.78 11.49
C ASP A 59 8.57 3.10 12.42
N GLN A 60 7.79 2.17 11.85
CA GLN A 60 6.80 1.34 12.51
C GLN A 60 7.14 -0.14 12.27
N LYS A 61 7.39 -0.88 13.37
CA LYS A 61 7.94 -2.25 13.30
C LYS A 61 7.03 -3.26 12.57
N SER A 62 5.70 -3.13 12.66
CA SER A 62 4.76 -4.12 12.13
C SER A 62 4.77 -4.16 10.59
N CYS A 63 4.80 -2.99 9.95
CA CYS A 63 4.88 -2.86 8.50
C CYS A 63 6.16 -3.51 7.97
N LEU A 64 7.32 -3.15 8.54
CA LEU A 64 8.60 -3.75 8.17
C LEU A 64 8.64 -5.27 8.44
N LYS A 65 8.15 -5.72 9.60
CA LYS A 65 8.07 -7.16 9.93
C LYS A 65 7.16 -7.92 8.99
N SER A 66 6.12 -7.30 8.43
CA SER A 66 5.23 -7.96 7.48
C SER A 66 5.95 -8.39 6.20
N ILE A 67 6.91 -7.58 5.73
CA ILE A 67 7.72 -7.87 4.55
C ILE A 67 8.57 -9.13 4.80
N PHE A 68 9.28 -9.14 5.93
CA PHE A 68 10.09 -10.29 6.35
C PHE A 68 9.25 -11.55 6.59
N HIS A 69 8.10 -11.40 7.25
CA HIS A 69 7.18 -12.52 7.49
C HIS A 69 6.65 -13.11 6.17
N ALA A 70 6.41 -12.25 5.17
CA ALA A 70 6.08 -12.69 3.82
C ALA A 70 7.27 -13.29 3.05
N GLY A 71 8.47 -13.37 3.63
CA GLY A 71 9.65 -13.99 2.99
C GLY A 71 10.27 -13.15 1.88
N PHE A 72 10.09 -11.83 1.92
CA PHE A 72 10.71 -10.88 0.98
C PHE A 72 11.71 -9.97 1.71
N GLU A 73 12.57 -9.32 0.93
CA GLU A 73 13.53 -8.34 1.42
C GLU A 73 13.00 -6.91 1.19
N PRO A 74 13.06 -6.01 2.19
CA PRO A 74 12.66 -4.62 1.99
C PRO A 74 13.71 -3.88 1.16
N LEU A 75 13.29 -3.30 0.02
CA LEU A 75 14.07 -2.31 -0.70
C LEU A 75 13.62 -0.93 -0.22
N ILE A 76 14.41 -0.35 0.68
CA ILE A 76 14.02 0.84 1.46
C ILE A 76 14.20 2.10 0.62
N VAL A 77 13.15 2.92 0.53
CA VAL A 77 13.21 4.28 0.00
C VAL A 77 13.16 5.24 1.18
N GLU A 78 14.23 6.00 1.37
CA GLU A 78 14.29 7.06 2.38
C GLU A 78 13.39 8.23 1.97
N PRO A 79 12.70 8.90 2.92
CA PRO A 79 11.90 10.07 2.59
C PRO A 79 12.80 11.28 2.31
N VAL A 80 12.30 12.23 1.53
CA VAL A 80 12.94 13.54 1.33
C VAL A 80 12.36 14.55 2.30
N ARG A 81 13.20 15.49 2.76
CA ARG A 81 12.76 16.58 3.64
C ARG A 81 12.19 17.73 2.81
N GLU A 82 10.97 18.13 3.12
CA GLU A 82 10.31 19.32 2.56
C GLU A 82 9.83 20.21 3.70
N GLY A 83 10.57 21.30 3.96
CA GLY A 83 10.35 22.12 5.15
C GLY A 83 10.52 21.30 6.44
N ASP A 84 9.46 21.20 7.25
CA ASP A 84 9.42 20.40 8.48
C ASP A 84 8.81 19.01 8.28
N ALA A 85 8.39 18.67 7.06
CA ALA A 85 7.81 17.38 6.72
C ALA A 85 8.85 16.45 6.10
N LEU A 86 8.64 15.14 6.30
CA LEU A 86 9.27 14.08 5.52
C LEU A 86 8.25 13.52 4.53
N VAL A 87 8.53 13.62 3.24
CA VAL A 87 7.61 13.25 2.14
C VAL A 87 8.20 12.14 1.28
N THR A 88 7.38 11.55 0.41
CA THR A 88 7.80 10.46 -0.48
C THR A 88 8.86 10.93 -1.48
N ASP A 89 9.95 10.19 -1.59
CA ASP A 89 10.92 10.34 -2.69
C ASP A 89 10.42 9.66 -3.96
N MET A 90 9.62 10.39 -4.76
CA MET A 90 9.08 9.87 -6.02
C MET A 90 10.15 9.66 -7.09
N GLU A 91 11.28 10.35 -7.02
CA GLU A 91 12.40 10.17 -7.97
C GLU A 91 13.02 8.78 -7.76
N THR A 92 13.37 8.45 -6.51
CA THR A 92 13.91 7.14 -6.15
C THR A 92 12.90 6.02 -6.39
N VAL A 93 11.61 6.21 -6.06
CA VAL A 93 10.56 5.22 -6.36
C VAL A 93 10.50 4.93 -7.86
N SER A 94 10.47 5.96 -8.70
CA SER A 94 10.36 5.82 -10.15
C SER A 94 11.58 5.14 -10.75
N LYS A 95 12.78 5.54 -10.32
CA LYS A 95 14.03 4.93 -10.74
C LYS A 95 14.11 3.45 -10.37
N MET A 96 13.77 3.09 -9.14
CA MET A 96 13.80 1.69 -8.69
C MET A 96 12.82 0.80 -9.44
N LEU A 97 11.62 1.30 -9.75
CA LEU A 97 10.65 0.56 -10.56
C LEU A 97 11.12 0.41 -12.01
N GLN A 98 11.72 1.45 -12.58
CA GLN A 98 12.29 1.40 -13.93
C GLN A 98 13.39 0.34 -14.04
N GLU A 99 14.30 0.30 -13.08
CA GLU A 99 15.49 -0.56 -13.14
C GLU A 99 15.21 -2.00 -12.69
N ARG A 100 14.27 -2.21 -11.75
CA ARG A 100 14.16 -3.46 -10.98
C ARG A 100 12.74 -4.02 -10.86
N SER A 101 11.78 -3.54 -11.64
CA SER A 101 10.36 -3.97 -11.57
C SER A 101 10.16 -5.49 -11.51
N SER A 102 10.91 -6.28 -12.28
CA SER A 102 10.81 -7.75 -12.30
C SER A 102 11.19 -8.42 -10.98
N GLU A 103 12.07 -7.79 -10.19
CA GLU A 103 12.51 -8.28 -8.89
C GLU A 103 11.63 -7.75 -7.73
N ILE A 104 10.74 -6.79 -8.00
CA ILE A 104 9.85 -6.17 -7.01
C ILE A 104 8.48 -6.85 -7.04
N LEU A 105 8.03 -7.31 -5.87
CA LEU A 105 6.73 -7.94 -5.67
C LEU A 105 5.61 -6.90 -5.71
N CYS A 106 5.78 -5.84 -4.93
CA CYS A 106 4.87 -4.72 -4.81
C CYS A 106 5.59 -3.50 -4.27
N VAL A 107 4.99 -2.33 -4.44
CA VAL A 107 5.33 -1.13 -3.67
C VAL A 107 4.46 -1.09 -2.43
N LEU A 108 5.06 -0.91 -1.25
CA LEU A 108 4.37 -0.75 0.02
C LEU A 108 4.46 0.70 0.49
N SER A 109 3.37 1.44 0.31
CA SER A 109 3.21 2.82 0.77
C SER A 109 2.45 2.88 2.10
N THR A 110 2.46 4.02 2.78
CA THR A 110 1.75 4.24 4.04
C THR A 110 1.02 5.58 4.01
N THR A 111 -0.28 5.59 4.34
CA THR A 111 -1.05 6.83 4.50
C THR A 111 -0.81 7.42 5.89
N SER A 112 -1.47 6.90 6.91
CA SER A 112 -1.39 7.44 8.26
C SER A 112 -0.07 7.06 8.94
N CYS A 113 0.74 8.06 9.32
CA CYS A 113 2.04 7.88 9.96
C CYS A 113 2.31 8.93 11.05
N PHE A 114 3.33 8.69 11.87
CA PHE A 114 3.76 9.63 12.90
C PHE A 114 4.47 10.83 12.27
N ALA A 115 4.07 12.04 12.66
CA ALA A 115 4.81 13.26 12.34
C ALA A 115 6.29 13.14 12.82
N PRO A 116 7.27 13.70 12.10
CA PRO A 116 7.14 14.65 10.97
C PRO A 116 6.87 14.01 9.60
N ARG A 117 6.68 12.68 9.52
CA ARG A 117 6.39 12.02 8.24
C ARG A 117 4.98 12.35 7.77
N SER A 118 4.87 12.72 6.51
CA SER A 118 3.59 12.90 5.81
C SER A 118 3.10 11.58 5.21
N PRO A 119 1.79 11.45 4.96
CA PRO A 119 1.25 10.39 4.13
C PRO A 119 1.96 10.31 2.78
N ASP A 120 2.18 9.09 2.31
CA ASP A 120 2.79 8.89 1.00
C ASP A 120 1.94 9.50 -0.12
N SER A 121 2.59 9.82 -1.24
CA SER A 121 1.94 10.28 -2.46
C SER A 121 1.26 9.12 -3.19
N ILE A 122 0.17 8.59 -2.61
CA ILE A 122 -0.51 7.36 -3.06
C ILE A 122 -0.87 7.38 -4.54
N GLU A 123 -1.37 8.51 -5.05
CA GLU A 123 -1.73 8.68 -6.46
C GLU A 123 -0.49 8.60 -7.37
N ALA A 124 0.57 9.35 -7.04
CA ALA A 124 1.82 9.33 -7.81
C ALA A 124 2.46 7.94 -7.82
N ILE A 125 2.53 7.27 -6.66
CA ILE A 125 3.03 5.89 -6.57
C ILE A 125 2.18 4.95 -7.43
N SER A 126 0.85 5.09 -7.38
CA SER A 126 -0.07 4.25 -8.14
C SER A 126 0.14 4.37 -9.65
N ASN A 127 0.34 5.59 -10.16
CA ASN A 127 0.58 5.84 -11.58
C ASN A 127 1.88 5.18 -12.06
N VAL A 128 2.95 5.28 -11.26
CA VAL A 128 4.25 4.66 -11.59
C VAL A 128 4.18 3.13 -11.46
N CYS A 129 3.48 2.61 -10.45
CA CYS A 129 3.21 1.18 -10.29
C CYS A 129 2.48 0.60 -11.50
N GLN A 130 1.48 1.31 -12.02
CA GLN A 130 0.74 0.93 -13.20
C GLN A 130 1.64 0.90 -14.44
N LEU A 131 2.47 1.93 -14.66
CA LEU A 131 3.41 1.99 -15.78
C LEU A 131 4.34 0.76 -15.85
N TYR A 132 4.85 0.33 -14.69
CA TYR A 132 5.79 -0.80 -14.60
C TYR A 132 5.12 -2.14 -14.26
N HIS A 133 3.79 -2.21 -14.24
CA HIS A 133 3.01 -3.41 -13.92
C HIS A 133 3.43 -4.06 -12.59
N VAL A 134 3.66 -3.25 -11.57
CA VAL A 134 3.98 -3.67 -10.21
C VAL A 134 2.77 -3.40 -9.30
N PRO A 135 2.28 -4.39 -8.53
CA PRO A 135 1.21 -4.16 -7.56
C PRO A 135 1.54 -3.04 -6.56
N HIS A 136 0.53 -2.25 -6.22
CA HIS A 136 0.63 -1.22 -5.17
C HIS A 136 -0.18 -1.66 -3.94
N LEU A 137 0.50 -1.85 -2.81
CA LEU A 137 -0.09 -2.18 -1.52
C LEU A 137 0.00 -0.97 -0.58
N VAL A 138 -1.14 -0.55 -0.03
CA VAL A 138 -1.22 0.63 0.83
C VAL A 138 -1.44 0.21 2.28
N ASN A 139 -0.49 0.52 3.16
CA ASN A 139 -0.65 0.42 4.60
C ASN A 139 -1.51 1.58 5.12
N ASN A 140 -2.83 1.35 5.22
CA ASN A 140 -3.81 2.30 5.72
C ASN A 140 -4.22 2.06 7.19
N ALA A 141 -3.27 1.63 8.04
CA ALA A 141 -3.52 1.07 9.37
C ALA A 141 -4.54 1.83 10.23
N TYR A 142 -4.49 3.16 10.23
CA TYR A 142 -5.43 4.02 10.96
C TYR A 142 -5.85 5.24 10.14
N GLY A 143 -5.79 5.15 8.80
CA GLY A 143 -6.12 6.26 7.91
C GLY A 143 -7.60 6.36 7.55
N LEU A 144 -8.42 5.33 7.82
CA LEU A 144 -9.87 5.40 7.56
C LEU A 144 -10.57 6.52 8.34
N GLN A 145 -10.07 6.87 9.53
CA GLN A 145 -10.63 7.96 10.34
C GLN A 145 -10.27 9.38 9.81
N SER A 146 -9.46 9.47 8.76
CA SER A 146 -8.98 10.75 8.21
C SER A 146 -9.56 10.96 6.81
N GLU A 147 -10.38 12.00 6.67
CA GLU A 147 -10.97 12.40 5.36
C GLU A 147 -9.90 12.59 4.28
N GLU A 148 -8.74 13.18 4.64
CA GLU A 148 -7.64 13.39 3.71
C GLU A 148 -7.00 12.07 3.24
N CYS A 149 -6.83 11.09 4.13
CA CYS A 149 -6.31 9.77 3.75
C CYS A 149 -7.32 9.02 2.86
N VAL A 150 -8.61 9.10 3.20
CA VAL A 150 -9.71 8.51 2.40
C VAL A 150 -9.73 9.11 1.00
N ARG A 151 -9.64 10.44 0.88
CA ARG A 151 -9.60 11.15 -0.40
C ARG A 151 -8.43 10.71 -1.27
N ARG A 152 -7.23 10.56 -0.69
CA ARG A 152 -6.02 10.09 -1.39
C ARG A 152 -6.16 8.66 -1.90
N ILE A 153 -6.76 7.77 -1.12
CA ILE A 153 -7.01 6.37 -1.54
C ILE A 153 -8.06 6.33 -2.65
N ASN A 154 -9.16 7.06 -2.51
CA ASN A 154 -10.20 7.04 -3.54
C ASN A 154 -9.69 7.60 -4.88
N ALA A 155 -8.87 8.66 -4.85
CA ALA A 155 -8.25 9.22 -6.04
C ALA A 155 -7.36 8.21 -6.78
N SER A 156 -6.59 7.39 -6.06
CA SER A 156 -5.70 6.42 -6.70
C SER A 156 -6.42 5.22 -7.34
N LEU A 157 -7.61 4.88 -6.86
CA LEU A 157 -8.41 3.76 -7.38
C LEU A 157 -9.11 4.08 -8.71
N LEU A 158 -9.32 5.36 -9.03
CA LEU A 158 -9.95 5.80 -10.28
C LEU A 158 -9.11 5.43 -11.53
N PHE A 159 -7.81 5.20 -11.36
CA PHE A 159 -6.87 4.95 -12.45
C PHE A 159 -6.63 3.46 -12.74
N TYR A 160 -7.28 2.54 -12.02
CA TYR A 160 -7.16 1.09 -12.26
C TYR A 160 -8.41 0.53 -13.00
N PRO A 161 -8.43 0.51 -14.34
CA PRO A 161 -9.32 -0.37 -15.07
C PRO A 161 -8.77 -1.80 -14.92
N LEU A 162 -9.21 -2.50 -13.87
CA LEU A 162 -9.05 -3.95 -13.78
C LEU A 162 -10.07 -4.56 -14.76
N ASN A 163 -9.58 -4.99 -15.92
CA ASN A 163 -10.29 -5.90 -16.82
C ASN A 163 -10.47 -7.27 -16.18
#